data_AF-A0A8S9BGQ1-F1
#
_entry.id   AF-A0A8S9BGQ1-F1
#
_cell.length_a   1.000
_cell.length_b   1.000
_cell.length_c   1.000
_cell.angle_alpha   90.00
_cell.angle_beta   90.00
_cell.angle_gamma   90.00
#
_symmetry.space_group_name_H-M   'P 1'
#
loop_
_entity.id
_entity.type
_entity.pdbx_description
1 polymer ?
#
loop_
_entity_poly.entity_id
_entity_poly.type
_entity_poly.pdbx_seq_one_letter_code
_entity_poly.pdbx_strand_id
1 'polypeptide(L)'
;MRPRYEPFPEHIANVVDYAGKKRDSPGPSPDDVYRDMALDELEMRGLDEPEVEDYFRDRVFPKPNPGDDLRRSDRQPMSRHAVPNYGSSLRISNPTPDMLYGYSRHHAFPDQQTQLISMGNEMNGTVNNQELMYSFFVIEFKGNGGDLWVATNQCLGGSASCINIAERLNRQLMESKSSKIKPVDSTAFSIAMNGTEARLYVSWKHNELDYYMQKVKSFLLQDPEHYIEFRKHVKNIIDWGKDKRLKEIRESLDSPLEESRKQASEAAKSRPPPTKDSTSKSKRRKGSNSAHDTEQARSEQEDLYWQWSETAGQYCHVNPDRSIEWTPSTQQPPYPESGH
;
A
#
# COMPACT_ATOMS: atom_id res chain seq x y z
N MET A 1 -7.68 20.15 6.36
CA MET A 1 -8.61 19.60 7.36
C MET A 1 -9.94 20.32 7.22
N ARG A 2 -11.07 19.61 7.14
CA ARG A 2 -12.40 20.23 6.99
C ARG A 2 -13.06 20.47 8.36
N PRO A 3 -13.83 21.57 8.50
CA PRO A 3 -14.62 21.82 9.70
C PRO A 3 -15.65 20.73 9.97
N ARG A 4 -15.96 20.47 11.25
CA ARG A 4 -16.88 19.38 11.64
C ARG A 4 -18.33 19.60 11.23
N TYR A 5 -18.75 20.86 11.07
CA TYR A 5 -20.13 21.20 10.70
C TYR A 5 -20.40 20.98 9.20
N GLU A 6 -19.37 20.78 8.39
CA GLU A 6 -19.55 20.50 6.98
C GLU A 6 -19.96 19.03 6.80
N PRO A 7 -20.99 18.74 5.98
CA PRO A 7 -21.42 17.38 5.75
C PRO A 7 -20.34 16.58 5.03
N PHE A 8 -20.23 15.30 5.38
CA PHE A 8 -19.42 14.36 4.62
C PHE A 8 -20.01 14.19 3.21
N PRO A 9 -19.17 14.04 2.17
CA PRO A 9 -19.63 13.49 0.90
C PRO A 9 -20.31 12.15 1.10
N GLU A 10 -21.32 11.81 0.30
CA GLU A 10 -22.18 10.63 0.50
C GLU A 10 -21.39 9.32 0.66
N HIS A 11 -20.37 9.08 -0.18
CA HIS A 11 -19.54 7.88 -0.08
C HIS A 11 -18.77 7.81 1.24
N ILE A 12 -18.31 8.94 1.78
CA ILE A 12 -17.63 9.02 3.08
C ILE A 12 -18.62 8.85 4.23
N ALA A 13 -19.80 9.47 4.13
CA ALA A 13 -20.86 9.34 5.12
C ALA A 13 -21.22 7.86 5.34
N ASN A 14 -21.38 7.08 4.26
CA ASN A 14 -21.68 5.65 4.34
C ASN A 14 -20.63 4.84 5.11
N VAL A 15 -19.35 5.17 4.96
CA VAL A 15 -18.25 4.47 5.64
C VAL A 15 -18.15 4.92 7.11
N VAL A 16 -18.35 6.20 7.39
CA VAL A 16 -18.43 6.75 8.75
C VAL A 16 -19.61 6.13 9.51
N ASP A 17 -20.77 6.05 8.88
CA ASP A 17 -21.96 5.40 9.45
C ASP A 17 -21.71 3.92 9.71
N TYR A 18 -21.00 3.22 8.82
CA TYR A 18 -20.56 1.84 9.06
C TYR A 18 -19.69 1.74 10.31
N ALA A 19 -18.69 2.63 10.46
CA ALA A 19 -17.82 2.66 11.63
C ALA A 19 -18.61 2.93 12.93
N GLY A 20 -19.65 3.76 12.87
CA GLY A 20 -20.51 4.11 14.01
C GLY A 20 -21.60 3.09 14.36
N LYS A 21 -21.72 1.97 13.63
CA LYS A 21 -22.77 0.98 13.87
C LYS A 21 -22.73 0.41 15.29
N LYS A 22 -23.92 0.13 15.83
CA LYS A 22 -24.04 -0.69 17.03
C LYS A 22 -23.40 -2.05 16.78
N ARG A 23 -22.77 -2.59 17.82
CA ARG A 23 -22.02 -3.83 17.79
C ARG A 23 -22.35 -4.66 19.02
N ASP A 24 -22.69 -5.92 18.79
CA ASP A 24 -23.06 -6.89 19.84
C ASP A 24 -21.89 -7.78 20.26
N SER A 25 -20.69 -7.55 19.73
CA SER A 25 -19.51 -8.33 20.11
C SER A 25 -19.15 -8.14 21.58
N PRO A 26 -18.57 -9.16 22.25
CA PRO A 26 -18.12 -9.04 23.62
C PRO A 26 -17.20 -7.83 23.84
N GLY A 27 -17.48 -7.10 24.92
CA GLY A 27 -16.71 -5.96 25.39
C GLY A 27 -16.81 -5.85 26.91
N PRO A 28 -15.98 -4.99 27.51
CA PRO A 28 -16.11 -4.70 28.93
C PRO A 28 -17.49 -4.09 29.22
N SER A 29 -18.05 -4.41 30.38
CA SER A 29 -19.20 -3.67 30.90
C SER A 29 -18.78 -2.27 31.36
N PRO A 30 -19.71 -1.33 31.53
CA PRO A 30 -19.39 -0.02 32.09
C PRO A 30 -18.70 -0.12 33.46
N ASP A 31 -19.12 -1.07 34.31
CA ASP A 31 -18.51 -1.32 35.62
C ASP A 31 -17.08 -1.85 35.51
N ASP A 32 -16.78 -2.69 34.50
CA ASP A 32 -15.41 -3.16 34.26
C ASP A 32 -14.49 -2.00 33.88
N VAL A 33 -14.96 -1.07 33.03
CA VAL A 33 -14.19 0.11 32.63
C VAL A 33 -14.00 1.05 33.81
N TYR A 34 -15.06 1.30 34.59
CA TYR A 34 -15.01 2.17 35.77
C TYR A 34 -14.03 1.66 36.84
N ARG A 35 -13.86 0.34 36.97
CA ARG A 35 -12.95 -0.28 37.93
C ARG A 35 -11.57 -0.59 37.36
N ASP A 36 -11.28 -0.21 36.12
CA ASP A 36 -9.99 -0.46 35.48
C ASP A 36 -8.93 0.50 36.03
N MET A 37 -8.23 0.08 37.09
CA MET A 37 -7.18 0.87 37.72
C MET A 37 -6.07 1.27 36.74
N ALA A 38 -5.78 0.44 35.74
CA ALA A 38 -4.74 0.76 34.77
C ALA A 38 -5.18 1.87 33.81
N LEU A 39 -6.48 1.99 33.51
CA LEU A 39 -7.04 3.12 32.76
C LEU A 39 -7.03 4.43 33.57
N ASP A 40 -7.36 4.32 34.86
CA ASP A 40 -7.37 5.44 35.80
C ASP A 40 -5.96 6.02 36.00
N GLU A 41 -4.95 5.15 36.11
CA GLU A 41 -3.55 5.55 36.21
C GLU A 41 -3.07 6.40 35.02
N LEU A 42 -3.60 6.17 33.81
CA LEU A 42 -3.27 6.99 32.63
C LEU A 42 -3.69 8.45 32.80
N GLU A 43 -4.81 8.71 33.47
CA GLU A 43 -5.28 10.06 33.78
C GLU A 43 -4.55 10.63 35.00
N MET A 44 -4.49 9.88 36.10
CA MET A 44 -4.00 10.39 37.38
C MET A 44 -2.50 10.69 37.37
N ARG A 45 -1.70 9.81 36.78
CA ARG A 45 -0.23 9.93 36.78
C ARG A 45 0.27 10.63 35.54
N GLY A 46 -0.55 10.67 34.49
CA GLY A 46 -0.16 11.14 33.18
C GLY A 46 1.07 10.37 32.69
N LEU A 47 0.82 9.15 32.24
CA LEU A 47 1.89 8.26 31.78
C LEU A 47 2.50 8.69 30.45
N ASP A 48 3.68 8.17 30.24
CA ASP A 48 4.57 8.32 29.10
C ASP A 48 4.00 7.57 27.86
N GLU A 49 4.46 7.90 26.65
CA GLU A 49 3.85 7.43 25.38
C GLU A 49 3.84 5.90 25.23
N PRO A 50 4.91 5.15 25.55
CA PRO A 50 4.92 3.70 25.51
C PRO A 50 3.92 3.06 26.48
N GLU A 51 3.71 3.61 27.68
CA GLU A 51 2.74 3.07 28.63
C GLU A 51 1.30 3.28 28.14
N VAL A 52 1.02 4.45 27.55
CA VAL A 52 -0.26 4.70 26.88
C VAL A 52 -0.46 3.68 25.76
N GLU A 53 0.52 3.53 24.87
CA GLU A 53 0.45 2.57 23.77
C GLU A 53 0.21 1.15 24.28
N ASP A 54 0.98 0.69 25.26
CA ASP A 54 0.90 -0.67 25.80
C ASP A 54 -0.45 -0.97 26.45
N TYR A 55 -1.05 0.01 27.14
CA TYR A 55 -2.40 -0.15 27.69
C TYR A 55 -3.43 -0.42 26.59
N PHE A 56 -3.41 0.36 25.50
CA PHE A 56 -4.42 0.26 24.43
C PHE A 56 -4.13 -0.84 23.40
N ARG A 57 -2.86 -1.24 23.26
CA ARG A 57 -2.33 -2.10 22.18
C ARG A 57 -3.18 -3.32 21.89
N ASP A 58 -3.62 -4.05 22.90
CA ASP A 58 -4.41 -5.27 22.70
C ASP A 58 -5.83 -5.19 23.29
N ARG A 59 -6.11 -4.17 24.12
CA ARG A 59 -7.44 -3.93 24.71
C ARG A 59 -8.43 -3.33 23.71
N VAL A 60 -7.93 -2.40 22.90
CA VAL A 60 -8.71 -1.63 21.92
C VAL A 60 -8.33 -2.00 20.49
N PHE A 61 -7.03 -2.18 20.22
CA PHE A 61 -6.50 -2.37 18.87
C PHE A 61 -6.09 -3.83 18.60
N PRO A 62 -7.02 -4.79 18.43
CA PRO A 62 -6.65 -6.21 18.37
C PRO A 62 -5.61 -6.51 17.29
N LYS A 63 -4.55 -7.23 17.68
CA LYS A 63 -3.54 -7.73 16.74
C LYS A 63 -4.12 -8.92 15.95
N PRO A 64 -4.09 -8.88 14.59
CA PRO A 64 -4.50 -10.03 13.78
C PRO A 64 -3.61 -11.25 14.02
N ASN A 65 -4.17 -12.45 13.86
CA ASN A 65 -3.43 -13.69 14.03
C ASN A 65 -2.48 -13.95 12.84
N PRO A 66 -1.38 -14.70 13.06
CA PRO A 66 -0.59 -15.23 11.95
C PRO A 66 -1.49 -16.09 11.04
N GLY A 67 -1.58 -15.72 9.76
CA GLY A 67 -2.46 -16.40 8.79
C GLY A 67 -3.71 -15.62 8.40
N ASP A 68 -4.06 -14.55 9.14
CA ASP A 68 -5.19 -13.69 8.77
C ASP A 68 -4.87 -12.85 7.52
N ASP A 69 -5.91 -12.52 6.75
CA ASP A 69 -5.85 -11.56 5.64
C ASP A 69 -5.39 -10.18 6.15
N LEU A 70 -5.88 -9.78 7.32
CA LEU A 70 -5.55 -8.52 7.95
C LEU A 70 -4.18 -8.59 8.62
N ARG A 71 -3.41 -7.51 8.56
CA ARG A 71 -2.13 -7.38 9.25
C ARG A 71 -2.00 -6.01 9.90
N ARG A 72 -1.30 -5.96 11.03
CA ARG A 72 -0.90 -4.74 11.73
C ARG A 72 0.62 -4.66 11.76
N SER A 73 1.18 -3.51 11.40
CA SER A 73 2.60 -3.20 11.62
C SER A 73 2.73 -2.09 12.65
N ASP A 74 3.66 -2.27 13.59
CA ASP A 74 3.89 -1.32 14.68
C ASP A 74 5.22 -0.60 14.44
N ARG A 75 5.21 0.75 14.50
CA ARG A 75 6.38 1.63 14.29
C ARG A 75 7.22 1.33 13.05
N GLN A 76 6.57 1.04 11.93
CA GLN A 76 7.25 0.81 10.65
C GLN A 76 7.16 2.04 9.76
N PRO A 77 8.28 2.55 9.22
CA PRO A 77 8.25 3.65 8.29
C PRO A 77 7.51 3.22 7.01
N MET A 78 6.60 4.07 6.55
CA MET A 78 5.98 3.91 5.25
C MET A 78 7.02 4.17 4.16
N SER A 79 6.98 3.38 3.10
CA SER A 79 7.89 3.49 1.97
C SER A 79 7.71 4.83 1.27
N ARG A 80 8.80 5.32 0.65
CA ARG A 80 8.82 6.65 0.03
C ARG A 80 7.78 6.80 -1.09
N HIS A 81 7.53 5.72 -1.84
CA HIS A 81 6.53 5.69 -2.89
C HIS A 81 5.08 5.75 -2.35
N ALA A 82 4.84 5.43 -1.08
CA ALA A 82 3.50 5.59 -0.48
C ALA A 82 3.13 7.06 -0.26
N VAL A 83 4.12 7.94 -0.09
CA VAL A 83 3.90 9.37 0.20
C VAL A 83 3.42 10.11 -1.05
N PRO A 84 2.36 10.95 -0.98
CA PRO A 84 1.96 11.81 -2.08
C PRO A 84 3.12 12.71 -2.55
N ASN A 85 3.17 13.03 -3.84
CA ASN A 85 4.22 13.87 -4.46
C ASN A 85 5.64 13.30 -4.38
N TYR A 86 5.77 11.97 -4.36
CA TYR A 86 7.03 11.28 -4.66
C TYR A 86 7.65 11.85 -5.95
N GLY A 87 8.91 12.30 -5.88
CA GLY A 87 9.63 12.94 -6.99
C GLY A 87 9.56 14.47 -7.04
N SER A 88 8.80 15.13 -6.16
CA SER A 88 8.87 16.59 -6.00
C SER A 88 10.14 17.03 -5.26
N SER A 89 10.59 18.27 -5.51
CA SER A 89 11.74 18.88 -4.83
C SER A 89 11.51 19.15 -3.33
N LEU A 90 10.26 19.03 -2.86
CA LEU A 90 9.87 19.24 -1.48
C LEU A 90 10.11 17.98 -0.65
N ARG A 91 10.95 18.11 0.39
CA ARG A 91 11.23 17.03 1.34
C ARG A 91 10.07 16.85 2.32
N ILE A 92 9.09 16.04 1.93
CA ILE A 92 8.08 15.50 2.86
C ILE A 92 8.71 14.32 3.62
N SER A 93 8.54 14.22 4.93
CA SER A 93 9.03 13.06 5.69
C SER A 93 8.20 11.81 5.39
N ASN A 94 8.81 10.64 5.52
CA ASN A 94 8.08 9.38 5.46
C ASN A 94 7.33 9.17 6.79
N PRO A 95 6.00 9.00 6.78
CA PRO A 95 5.26 8.72 8.01
C PRO A 95 5.76 7.43 8.65
N THR A 96 5.80 7.40 9.99
CA THR A 96 6.11 6.20 10.77
C THR A 96 5.02 6.04 11.81
N PRO A 97 3.86 5.47 11.44
CA PRO A 97 2.75 5.32 12.38
C PRO A 97 3.11 4.40 13.54
N ASP A 98 2.61 4.71 14.74
CA ASP A 98 2.75 3.82 15.89
C ASP A 98 2.06 2.48 15.63
N MET A 99 0.86 2.50 15.05
CA MET A 99 0.21 1.31 14.50
C MET A 99 -0.43 1.61 13.15
N LEU A 100 -0.32 0.64 12.24
CA LEU A 100 -0.87 0.72 10.90
C LEU A 100 -1.54 -0.61 10.53
N TYR A 101 -2.83 -0.56 10.19
CA TYR A 101 -3.54 -1.71 9.64
C TYR A 101 -3.59 -1.67 8.12
N GLY A 102 -3.39 -2.84 7.54
CA GLY A 102 -3.53 -3.14 6.12
C GLY A 102 -3.66 -4.64 5.97
N TYR A 103 -3.15 -5.18 4.87
CA TYR A 103 -3.32 -6.59 4.55
C TYR A 103 -2.00 -7.31 4.42
N SER A 104 -2.02 -8.61 4.71
CA SER A 104 -0.93 -9.52 4.41
C SER A 104 -0.87 -9.77 2.90
N ARG A 105 0.30 -9.56 2.28
CA ARG A 105 0.49 -9.84 0.85
C ARG A 105 0.02 -11.24 0.44
N HIS A 106 0.44 -12.26 1.17
CA HIS A 106 0.21 -13.66 0.76
C HIS A 106 -1.14 -14.21 1.19
N HIS A 107 -1.64 -13.83 2.38
CA HIS A 107 -2.93 -14.33 2.86
C HIS A 107 -4.08 -13.57 2.22
N ALA A 108 -3.97 -12.24 2.11
CA ALA A 108 -5.04 -11.44 1.55
C ALA A 108 -5.12 -11.49 0.03
N PHE A 109 -4.06 -11.86 -0.69
CA PHE A 109 -4.07 -11.84 -2.15
C PHE A 109 -3.52 -13.14 -2.80
N PRO A 110 -3.99 -14.33 -2.39
CA PRO A 110 -3.39 -15.59 -2.82
C PRO A 110 -3.48 -15.77 -4.33
N ASP A 111 -4.60 -15.38 -4.93
CA ASP A 111 -4.87 -15.55 -6.36
C ASP A 111 -4.30 -14.42 -7.22
N GLN A 112 -4.00 -13.26 -6.62
CA GLN A 112 -3.51 -12.06 -7.31
C GLN A 112 -1.98 -11.92 -7.30
N GLN A 113 -1.23 -12.90 -6.77
CA GLN A 113 0.23 -12.79 -6.61
C GLN A 113 0.95 -12.46 -7.92
N THR A 114 0.60 -13.12 -9.03
CA THR A 114 1.24 -12.88 -10.33
C THR A 114 1.05 -11.43 -10.78
N GLN A 115 -0.13 -10.87 -10.56
CA GLN A 115 -0.42 -9.50 -10.94
C GLN A 115 0.31 -8.49 -10.05
N LEU A 116 0.30 -8.72 -8.73
CA LEU A 116 1.05 -7.89 -7.78
C LEU A 116 2.57 -7.92 -8.07
N ILE A 117 3.10 -9.03 -8.58
CA ILE A 117 4.49 -9.10 -9.05
C ILE A 117 4.66 -8.27 -10.34
N SER A 118 3.76 -8.38 -11.32
CA SER A 118 3.85 -7.63 -12.57
C SER A 118 3.73 -6.10 -12.40
N MET A 119 3.05 -5.65 -11.34
CA MET A 119 2.92 -4.22 -11.01
C MET A 119 4.24 -3.62 -10.47
N GLY A 120 5.19 -4.45 -10.04
CA GLY A 120 6.43 -3.98 -9.41
C GLY A 120 6.21 -3.43 -7.99
N ASN A 121 7.31 -3.13 -7.29
CA ASN A 121 7.28 -2.82 -5.85
C ASN A 121 6.60 -1.49 -5.50
N GLU A 122 6.63 -0.50 -6.40
CA GLU A 122 6.05 0.82 -6.11
C GLU A 122 4.54 0.89 -6.37
N MET A 123 4.02 0.05 -7.26
CA MET A 123 2.61 0.12 -7.70
C MET A 123 1.75 -1.01 -7.16
N ASN A 124 2.34 -2.10 -6.65
CA ASN A 124 1.61 -3.24 -6.15
C ASN A 124 0.85 -3.01 -4.83
N GLY A 125 0.86 -1.79 -4.30
CA GLY A 125 0.16 -1.46 -3.06
C GLY A 125 0.92 -1.76 -1.77
N THR A 126 2.20 -2.13 -1.86
CA THR A 126 3.08 -2.30 -0.69
C THR A 126 3.32 -0.96 0.00
N VAL A 127 3.17 -0.94 1.32
CA VAL A 127 3.21 0.27 2.15
C VAL A 127 4.51 0.40 2.93
N ASN A 128 5.14 -0.72 3.29
CA ASN A 128 6.39 -0.73 4.06
C ASN A 128 7.21 -2.00 3.79
N ASN A 129 8.40 -2.07 4.38
CA ASN A 129 9.35 -3.19 4.21
C ASN A 129 8.87 -4.52 4.83
N GLN A 130 7.77 -4.50 5.56
CA GLN A 130 7.13 -5.72 6.07
C GLN A 130 6.10 -6.29 5.11
N GLU A 131 5.98 -5.74 3.89
CA GLU A 131 4.98 -6.15 2.90
C GLU A 131 3.54 -5.96 3.40
N LEU A 132 3.30 -4.93 4.22
CA LEU A 132 1.94 -4.50 4.52
C LEU A 132 1.33 -3.89 3.25
N MET A 133 0.13 -4.34 2.87
CA MET A 133 -0.51 -3.95 1.61
C MET A 133 -1.74 -3.08 1.86
N TYR A 134 -1.99 -2.11 0.97
CA TYR A 134 -3.21 -1.29 0.91
C TYR A 134 -3.74 -0.86 2.28
N SER A 135 -2.90 -0.23 3.11
CA SER A 135 -3.25 0.21 4.45
C SER A 135 -4.46 1.16 4.46
N PHE A 136 -5.19 1.20 5.57
CA PHE A 136 -6.43 1.98 5.68
C PHE A 136 -6.71 2.56 7.06
N PHE A 137 -5.93 2.22 8.09
CA PHE A 137 -6.18 2.69 9.45
C PHE A 137 -4.88 2.96 10.20
N VAL A 138 -4.70 4.23 10.58
CA VAL A 138 -3.48 4.80 11.18
C VAL A 138 -3.75 5.16 12.63
N ILE A 139 -2.86 4.83 13.54
CA ILE A 139 -2.96 5.19 14.95
C ILE A 139 -1.67 5.84 15.40
N GLU A 140 -1.80 6.98 16.08
CA GLU A 140 -0.71 7.75 16.68
C GLU A 140 -1.04 7.98 18.16
N PHE A 141 -0.12 7.57 19.03
CA PHE A 141 -0.20 7.76 20.47
C PHE A 141 0.61 8.97 20.90
N LYS A 142 0.25 9.56 22.02
CA LYS A 142 1.04 10.57 22.73
C LYS A 142 1.00 10.29 24.22
N GLY A 143 2.14 10.49 24.88
CA GLY A 143 2.22 10.49 26.34
C GLY A 143 1.64 11.76 26.96
N ASN A 144 1.76 11.86 28.26
CA ASN A 144 1.40 13.05 29.02
C ASN A 144 2.23 14.28 28.62
N GLY A 145 1.56 15.41 28.44
CA GLY A 145 2.17 16.62 27.86
C GLY A 145 2.43 16.55 26.36
N GLY A 146 2.20 15.40 25.71
CA GLY A 146 2.25 15.25 24.27
C GLY A 146 1.09 15.96 23.58
N ASP A 147 1.39 16.75 22.56
CA ASP A 147 0.38 17.53 21.85
C ASP A 147 -0.40 16.65 20.87
N LEU A 148 -1.70 16.46 21.11
CA LEU A 148 -2.59 15.75 20.20
C LEU A 148 -2.68 16.42 18.81
N TRP A 149 -2.28 17.69 18.68
CA TRP A 149 -2.08 18.33 17.38
C TRP A 149 -0.94 17.69 16.60
N VAL A 150 0.19 17.36 17.25
CA VAL A 150 1.31 16.65 16.62
C VAL A 150 0.85 15.28 16.12
N ALA A 151 0.17 14.51 16.97
CA ALA A 151 -0.43 13.23 16.55
C ALA A 151 -1.42 13.39 15.40
N THR A 152 -2.24 14.46 15.41
CA THR A 152 -3.17 14.74 14.31
C THR A 152 -2.43 15.04 13.00
N ASN A 153 -1.28 15.73 13.04
CA ASN A 153 -0.46 15.96 11.86
C ASN A 153 0.24 14.69 11.37
N GLN A 154 0.68 13.82 12.27
CA GLN A 154 1.24 12.51 11.92
C GLN A 154 0.17 11.63 11.25
N CYS A 155 -1.04 11.60 11.81
CA CYS A 155 -2.22 10.97 11.21
C CYS A 155 -2.50 11.49 9.79
N LEU A 156 -2.37 12.80 9.55
CA LEU A 156 -2.59 13.38 8.22
C LEU A 156 -1.61 12.82 7.19
N GLY A 157 -0.32 12.75 7.53
CA GLY A 157 0.71 12.17 6.66
C GLY A 157 0.50 10.68 6.40
N GLY A 158 0.22 9.90 7.46
CA GLY A 158 -0.06 8.47 7.36
C GLY A 158 -1.30 8.17 6.53
N SER A 159 -2.41 8.87 6.79
CA SER A 159 -3.67 8.68 6.06
C SER A 159 -3.55 9.10 4.60
N ALA A 160 -2.86 10.21 4.29
CA ALA A 160 -2.63 10.64 2.91
C ALA A 160 -1.82 9.59 2.13
N SER A 161 -0.87 8.93 2.80
CA SER A 161 -0.08 7.84 2.21
C SER A 161 -0.92 6.58 1.97
N CYS A 162 -1.84 6.23 2.88
CA CYS A 162 -2.81 5.15 2.69
C CYS A 162 -3.71 5.40 1.46
N ILE A 163 -4.25 6.62 1.35
CA ILE A 163 -5.11 7.04 0.24
C ILE A 163 -4.32 6.97 -1.07
N ASN A 164 -3.11 7.53 -1.13
CA ASN A 164 -2.30 7.55 -2.34
C ASN A 164 -1.99 6.15 -2.87
N ILE A 165 -1.77 5.17 -1.98
CA ILE A 165 -1.58 3.77 -2.36
C ILE A 165 -2.83 3.18 -3.02
N ALA A 166 -4.02 3.37 -2.44
CA ALA A 166 -5.28 2.90 -3.05
C ALA A 166 -5.60 3.64 -4.36
N GLU A 167 -5.31 4.93 -4.43
CA GLU A 167 -5.50 5.76 -5.62
C GLU A 167 -4.59 5.36 -6.80
N ARG A 168 -3.40 4.81 -6.53
CA ARG A 168 -2.55 4.23 -7.58
C ARG A 168 -3.23 3.07 -8.28
N LEU A 169 -3.88 2.19 -7.50
CA LEU A 169 -4.68 1.10 -8.08
C LEU A 169 -5.81 1.69 -8.93
N ASN A 170 -6.56 2.66 -8.41
CA ASN A 170 -7.65 3.31 -9.16
C ASN A 170 -7.18 3.93 -10.49
N ARG A 171 -6.01 4.59 -10.52
CA ARG A 171 -5.44 5.13 -11.78
C ARG A 171 -5.14 4.03 -12.80
N GLN A 172 -4.52 2.92 -12.36
CA GLN A 172 -4.25 1.79 -13.25
C GLN A 172 -5.53 1.15 -13.79
N LEU A 173 -6.56 1.06 -12.95
CA LEU A 173 -7.87 0.58 -13.39
C LEU A 173 -8.49 1.48 -14.46
N MET A 174 -8.39 2.81 -14.32
CA MET A 174 -8.89 3.75 -15.33
C MET A 174 -8.11 3.65 -16.65
N GLU A 175 -6.79 3.44 -16.60
CA GLU A 175 -5.94 3.27 -17.79
C GLU A 175 -6.28 2.01 -18.59
N SER A 176 -6.85 0.99 -17.95
CA SER A 176 -7.27 -0.26 -18.61
C SER A 176 -8.49 -0.12 -19.53
N LYS A 177 -9.14 1.07 -19.57
CA LYS A 177 -10.27 1.44 -20.45
C LYS A 177 -11.52 0.54 -20.40
N SER A 178 -11.64 -0.33 -19.39
CA SER A 178 -12.83 -1.16 -19.21
C SER A 178 -13.94 -0.39 -18.53
N SER A 179 -15.11 -0.29 -19.18
CA SER A 179 -16.30 0.39 -18.64
C SER A 179 -16.94 -0.32 -17.44
N LYS A 180 -16.46 -1.52 -17.08
CA LYS A 180 -17.00 -2.33 -15.99
C LYS A 180 -16.27 -2.15 -14.65
N ILE A 181 -15.11 -1.48 -14.66
CA ILE A 181 -14.28 -1.41 -13.46
C ILE A 181 -14.73 -0.25 -12.58
N LYS A 182 -15.10 -0.59 -11.34
CA LYS A 182 -15.40 0.40 -10.30
C LYS A 182 -14.12 0.74 -9.53
N PRO A 183 -13.87 2.03 -9.24
CA PRO A 183 -12.81 2.42 -8.33
C PRO A 183 -13.01 1.79 -6.95
N VAL A 184 -11.92 1.41 -6.31
CA VAL A 184 -11.89 0.98 -4.91
C VAL A 184 -12.03 2.21 -4.01
N ASP A 185 -12.69 2.04 -2.87
CA ASP A 185 -12.70 3.03 -1.81
C ASP A 185 -11.28 3.30 -1.25
N SER A 186 -10.77 4.51 -1.50
CA SER A 186 -9.46 4.96 -1.03
C SER A 186 -9.48 5.59 0.36
N THR A 187 -10.64 5.63 1.03
CA THR A 187 -10.80 6.21 2.38
C THR A 187 -9.84 5.59 3.38
N ALA A 188 -9.28 6.42 4.24
CA ALA A 188 -8.44 6.00 5.37
C ALA A 188 -8.96 6.61 6.67
N PHE A 189 -9.04 5.79 7.73
CA PHE A 189 -9.29 6.26 9.08
C PHE A 189 -7.99 6.56 9.81
N SER A 190 -8.06 7.45 10.79
CA SER A 190 -6.95 7.65 11.71
C SER A 190 -7.39 8.04 13.12
N ILE A 191 -6.57 7.68 14.10
CA ILE A 191 -6.77 8.05 15.51
C ILE A 191 -5.52 8.75 16.02
N ALA A 192 -5.71 9.97 16.52
CA ALA A 192 -4.74 10.62 17.39
C ALA A 192 -5.24 10.49 18.82
N MET A 193 -4.45 9.90 19.71
CA MET A 193 -4.86 9.69 21.09
C MET A 193 -3.75 9.82 22.12
N ASN A 194 -4.13 10.04 23.37
CA ASN A 194 -3.27 9.96 24.53
C ASN A 194 -3.97 9.12 25.62
N GLY A 195 -3.49 9.18 26.87
CA GLY A 195 -4.09 8.46 27.99
C GLY A 195 -5.55 8.82 28.30
N THR A 196 -6.05 9.98 27.87
CA THR A 196 -7.36 10.52 28.30
C THR A 196 -8.34 10.85 27.17
N GLU A 197 -7.86 11.19 25.98
CA GLU A 197 -8.68 11.51 24.82
C GLU A 197 -8.25 10.71 23.58
N ALA A 198 -9.22 10.15 22.87
CA ALA A 198 -9.04 9.65 21.51
C ALA A 198 -9.83 10.49 20.50
N ARG A 199 -9.18 10.86 19.39
CA ARG A 199 -9.76 11.65 18.30
C ARG A 199 -9.78 10.81 17.02
N LEU A 200 -10.98 10.42 16.59
CA LEU A 200 -11.19 9.67 15.36
C LEU A 200 -11.39 10.63 14.18
N TYR A 201 -10.65 10.37 13.11
CA TYR A 201 -10.72 11.09 11.85
C TYR A 201 -10.99 10.14 10.69
N VAL A 202 -11.57 10.69 9.62
CA VAL A 202 -11.66 10.06 8.31
C VAL A 202 -10.99 10.98 7.29
N SER A 203 -10.23 10.38 6.38
CA SER A 203 -9.50 11.06 5.32
C SER A 203 -9.85 10.46 3.96
N TRP A 204 -9.94 11.32 2.95
CA TRP A 204 -10.24 10.91 1.59
C TRP A 204 -9.64 11.90 0.57
N LYS A 205 -9.57 11.46 -0.68
CA LYS A 205 -9.19 12.32 -1.80
C LYS A 205 -10.45 12.80 -2.51
N HIS A 206 -10.57 14.10 -2.73
CA HIS A 206 -11.75 14.68 -3.38
C HIS A 206 -11.59 14.80 -4.90
N ASN A 207 -10.37 15.12 -5.34
CA ASN A 207 -9.95 15.20 -6.73
C ASN A 207 -8.44 14.90 -6.81
N GLU A 208 -7.83 15.02 -7.98
CA GLU A 208 -6.42 14.64 -8.19
C GLU A 208 -5.41 15.28 -7.23
N LEU A 209 -5.70 16.47 -6.68
CA LEU A 209 -4.77 17.26 -5.88
C LEU A 209 -5.21 17.39 -4.41
N ASP A 210 -6.50 17.31 -4.13
CA ASP A 210 -7.05 17.66 -2.83
C ASP A 210 -7.28 16.44 -1.92
N TYR A 211 -6.51 16.42 -0.83
CA TYR A 211 -6.69 15.49 0.28
C TYR A 211 -7.42 16.18 1.43
N TYR A 212 -8.49 15.57 1.90
CA TYR A 212 -9.24 16.04 3.06
C TYR A 212 -9.13 15.07 4.22
N MET A 213 -9.23 15.65 5.41
CA MET A 213 -9.36 14.94 6.68
C MET A 213 -10.40 15.70 7.50
N GLN A 214 -11.33 14.99 8.11
CA GLN A 214 -12.37 15.55 8.96
C GLN A 214 -12.53 14.70 10.22
N LYS A 215 -12.78 15.36 11.36
CA LYS A 215 -13.01 14.66 12.61
C LYS A 215 -14.40 14.02 12.61
N VAL A 216 -14.44 12.73 12.91
CA VAL A 216 -15.67 11.97 13.12
C VAL A 216 -16.16 12.20 14.55
N LYS A 217 -15.32 11.89 15.56
CA LYS A 217 -15.71 11.98 16.97
C LYS A 217 -14.49 12.14 17.91
N SER A 218 -14.73 12.65 19.12
CA SER A 218 -13.81 12.57 20.26
C SER A 218 -14.41 11.63 21.30
N PHE A 219 -13.54 10.93 22.02
CA PHE A 219 -13.91 10.05 23.12
C PHE A 219 -13.06 10.43 24.33
N LEU A 220 -13.71 10.60 25.49
CA LEU A 220 -13.04 10.70 26.78
C LEU A 220 -12.87 9.28 27.31
N LEU A 221 -11.64 8.84 27.55
CA LEU A 221 -11.34 7.42 27.70
C LEU A 221 -11.67 6.90 29.11
N GLN A 222 -11.76 7.78 30.10
CA GLN A 222 -12.15 7.45 31.47
C GLN A 222 -13.68 7.38 31.66
N ASP A 223 -14.44 7.91 30.70
CA ASP A 223 -15.90 7.77 30.67
C ASP A 223 -16.26 6.38 30.09
N PRO A 224 -16.94 5.49 30.85
CA PRO A 224 -17.20 4.12 30.43
C PRO A 224 -17.96 4.02 29.10
N GLU A 225 -18.96 4.87 28.90
CA GLU A 225 -19.77 4.91 27.69
C GLU A 225 -18.92 5.30 26.48
N HIS A 226 -18.11 6.35 26.59
CA HIS A 226 -17.19 6.79 25.55
C HIS A 226 -16.10 5.76 25.25
N TYR A 227 -15.52 5.11 26.26
CA TYR A 227 -14.53 4.05 26.07
C TYR A 227 -15.11 2.87 25.28
N ILE A 228 -16.30 2.41 25.69
CA ILE A 228 -16.99 1.31 25.00
C ILE A 228 -17.35 1.71 23.58
N GLU A 229 -17.83 2.93 23.37
CA GLU A 229 -18.15 3.45 22.04
C GLU A 229 -16.92 3.58 21.15
N PHE A 230 -15.80 4.07 21.68
CA PHE A 230 -14.53 4.16 20.98
C PHE A 230 -14.06 2.78 20.51
N ARG A 231 -14.08 1.79 21.40
CA ARG A 231 -13.73 0.41 21.08
C ARG A 231 -14.63 -0.17 19.99
N LYS A 232 -15.93 0.17 19.98
CA LYS A 232 -16.85 -0.24 18.91
C LYS A 232 -16.45 0.35 17.56
N HIS A 233 -16.14 1.65 17.51
CA HIS A 233 -15.68 2.30 16.27
C HIS A 233 -14.41 1.64 15.71
N VAL A 234 -13.41 1.43 16.57
CA VAL A 234 -12.14 0.77 16.18
C VAL A 234 -12.41 -0.60 15.56
N LYS A 235 -13.22 -1.43 16.21
CA LYS A 235 -13.54 -2.77 15.70
C LYS A 235 -14.36 -2.74 14.41
N ASN A 236 -15.31 -1.82 14.28
CA ASN A 236 -16.11 -1.70 13.07
C ASN A 236 -15.27 -1.23 11.88
N ILE A 237 -14.30 -0.34 12.09
CA ILE A 237 -13.35 0.08 11.03
C ILE A 237 -12.49 -1.10 10.60
N ILE A 238 -11.99 -1.90 11.55
CA ILE A 238 -11.22 -3.10 11.27
C ILE A 238 -12.05 -4.11 10.46
N ASP A 239 -13.31 -4.36 10.85
CA ASP A 239 -14.21 -5.28 10.15
C ASP A 239 -14.58 -4.76 8.75
N TRP A 240 -14.83 -3.46 8.59
CA TRP A 240 -15.02 -2.84 7.28
C TRP A 240 -13.82 -3.09 6.36
N GLY A 241 -12.61 -2.90 6.89
CA GLY A 241 -11.37 -3.12 6.17
C GLY A 241 -11.18 -4.58 5.78
N LYS A 242 -11.43 -5.50 6.72
CA LYS A 242 -11.30 -6.95 6.53
C LYS A 242 -12.29 -7.50 5.51
N ASP A 243 -13.52 -6.98 5.50
CA ASP A 243 -14.59 -7.54 4.68
C ASP A 243 -14.78 -6.73 3.40
N LYS A 244 -15.54 -5.62 3.48
CA LYS A 244 -16.01 -4.88 2.31
C LYS A 244 -14.85 -4.35 1.47
N ARG A 245 -13.90 -3.64 2.10
CA ARG A 245 -12.80 -2.99 1.38
C ARG A 245 -11.85 -4.00 0.76
N LEU A 246 -11.48 -5.06 1.48
CA LEU A 246 -10.59 -6.09 0.94
C LEU A 246 -11.21 -6.80 -0.27
N LYS A 247 -12.51 -7.10 -0.20
CA LYS A 247 -13.25 -7.70 -1.32
C LYS A 247 -13.20 -6.80 -2.56
N GLU A 248 -13.44 -5.50 -2.41
CA GLU A 248 -13.37 -4.53 -3.51
C GLU A 248 -11.97 -4.50 -4.15
N ILE A 249 -10.90 -4.49 -3.34
CA ILE A 249 -9.53 -4.53 -3.86
C ILE A 249 -9.25 -5.82 -4.65
N ARG A 250 -9.66 -6.98 -4.12
CA ARG A 250 -9.48 -8.28 -4.79
C ARG A 250 -10.19 -8.30 -6.14
N GLU A 251 -11.46 -7.90 -6.19
CA GLU A 251 -12.26 -7.83 -7.42
C GLU A 251 -11.65 -6.87 -8.45
N SER A 252 -11.12 -5.73 -7.99
CA SER A 252 -10.44 -4.77 -8.85
C SER A 252 -9.13 -5.30 -9.43
N LEU A 253 -8.35 -6.05 -8.64
CA LEU A 253 -7.15 -6.70 -9.15
C LEU A 253 -7.51 -7.79 -10.18
N ASP A 254 -8.52 -8.62 -9.95
CA ASP A 254 -8.88 -9.68 -10.90
C ASP A 254 -9.36 -9.16 -12.27
N SER A 255 -9.88 -7.93 -12.31
CA SER A 255 -10.51 -7.34 -13.51
C SER A 255 -9.56 -7.18 -14.72
N PRO A 256 -8.37 -6.55 -14.61
CA PRO A 256 -7.39 -6.48 -15.70
C PRO A 256 -6.95 -7.84 -16.27
N LEU A 257 -6.86 -8.89 -15.44
CA LEU A 257 -6.51 -10.24 -15.88
C LEU A 257 -7.62 -10.86 -16.72
N GLU A 258 -8.88 -10.68 -16.33
CA GLU A 258 -10.01 -11.16 -17.13
C GLU A 258 -10.10 -10.44 -18.48
N GLU A 259 -9.93 -9.12 -18.50
CA GLU A 259 -9.96 -8.31 -19.72
C GLU A 259 -8.86 -8.76 -20.70
N SER A 260 -7.64 -8.91 -20.20
CA SER A 260 -6.49 -9.36 -20.99
C SER A 260 -6.69 -10.78 -21.53
N ARG A 261 -7.26 -11.69 -20.73
CA ARG A 261 -7.60 -13.05 -21.17
C ARG A 261 -8.69 -13.05 -22.25
N LYS A 262 -9.71 -12.19 -22.12
CA LYS A 262 -10.78 -12.06 -23.12
C LYS A 262 -10.22 -11.53 -24.44
N GLN A 263 -9.42 -10.47 -24.42
CA GLN A 263 -8.77 -9.93 -25.62
C GLN A 263 -7.82 -10.94 -26.28
N ALA A 264 -6.99 -11.64 -25.49
CA ALA A 264 -6.12 -12.69 -26.03
C ALA A 264 -6.92 -13.86 -26.64
N SER A 265 -8.03 -14.25 -26.01
CA SER A 265 -8.92 -15.29 -26.56
C SER A 265 -9.60 -14.84 -27.84
N GLU A 266 -10.04 -13.58 -27.94
CA GLU A 266 -10.66 -13.02 -29.15
C GLU A 266 -9.63 -12.91 -30.29
N ALA A 267 -8.41 -12.45 -30.00
CA ALA A 267 -7.30 -12.41 -30.95
C ALA A 267 -6.88 -13.81 -31.43
N ALA A 268 -6.90 -14.82 -30.57
CA ALA A 268 -6.63 -16.20 -30.95
C ALA A 268 -7.74 -16.78 -31.83
N LYS A 269 -9.01 -16.45 -31.54
CA LYS A 269 -10.17 -16.87 -32.35
C LYS A 269 -10.25 -16.17 -33.71
N SER A 270 -9.74 -14.95 -33.82
CA SER A 270 -9.72 -14.19 -35.08
C SER A 270 -8.53 -14.54 -35.97
N ARG A 271 -7.59 -15.36 -35.49
CA ARG A 271 -6.43 -15.80 -36.28
C ARG A 271 -6.91 -16.75 -37.40
N PRO A 272 -6.57 -16.49 -38.67
CA PRO A 272 -6.93 -17.40 -39.75
C PRO A 272 -6.28 -18.78 -39.52
N PRO A 273 -7.00 -19.88 -39.83
CA PRO A 273 -6.42 -21.22 -39.71
C PRO A 273 -5.18 -21.32 -40.59
N PRO A 274 -4.15 -22.10 -40.18
CA PRO A 274 -2.97 -22.30 -41.00
C PRO A 274 -3.41 -22.82 -42.36
N THR A 275 -3.12 -22.04 -43.40
CA THR A 275 -3.41 -22.40 -44.79
C THR A 275 -2.66 -23.68 -45.11
N LYS A 276 -3.40 -24.78 -45.19
CA LYS A 276 -2.97 -25.99 -45.89
C LYS A 276 -2.96 -25.66 -47.37
N ASP A 277 -1.90 -24.99 -47.84
CA ASP A 277 -1.39 -25.15 -49.19
C ASP A 277 -0.12 -24.35 -49.39
N SER A 278 1.01 -25.04 -49.25
CA SER A 278 2.21 -24.75 -50.04
C SER A 278 2.94 -26.07 -50.24
N THR A 279 2.36 -26.96 -51.04
CA THR A 279 3.14 -27.99 -51.72
C THR A 279 4.04 -27.32 -52.75
N SER A 280 5.20 -26.84 -52.33
CA SER A 280 6.32 -26.60 -53.23
C SER A 280 7.44 -27.57 -52.89
N LYS A 281 7.61 -28.53 -53.81
CA LYS A 281 8.73 -29.46 -53.87
C LYS A 281 10.04 -28.67 -53.80
N SER A 282 10.88 -28.92 -52.79
CA SER A 282 12.32 -28.66 -52.89
C SER A 282 13.09 -29.96 -52.66
N LYS A 283 13.93 -30.25 -53.66
CA LYS A 283 14.76 -31.43 -53.75
C LYS A 283 15.83 -31.42 -52.66
N ARG A 284 16.03 -32.59 -52.07
CA ARG A 284 17.28 -33.17 -51.55
C ARG A 284 18.55 -32.40 -51.96
N ARG A 285 19.33 -31.90 -51.00
CA ARG A 285 20.80 -31.89 -51.07
C ARG A 285 21.40 -32.18 -49.69
N LYS A 286 22.35 -33.10 -49.72
CA LYS A 286 23.15 -33.68 -48.62
C LYS A 286 24.59 -33.18 -48.85
N GLY A 287 25.32 -32.86 -47.78
CA GLY A 287 26.75 -32.50 -47.79
C GLY A 287 27.00 -31.27 -46.91
N SER A 288 27.58 -31.40 -45.71
CA SER A 288 28.98 -31.70 -45.35
C SER A 288 29.77 -30.41 -45.07
N ASN A 289 30.39 -30.39 -43.90
CA ASN A 289 31.29 -29.36 -43.37
C ASN A 289 32.36 -28.90 -44.38
N SER A 290 32.65 -27.60 -44.40
CA SER A 290 34.02 -27.09 -44.46
C SER A 290 34.04 -25.61 -44.07
N ALA A 291 34.91 -25.30 -43.12
CA ALA A 291 35.33 -23.96 -42.78
C ALA A 291 35.93 -23.24 -44.00
N HIS A 292 35.70 -21.93 -44.09
CA HIS A 292 36.73 -21.00 -44.53
C HIS A 292 36.40 -19.59 -44.04
N ASP A 293 37.38 -19.02 -43.35
CA ASP A 293 37.49 -17.62 -42.99
C ASP A 293 37.35 -16.69 -44.19
N THR A 294 36.76 -15.51 -43.97
CA THR A 294 37.19 -14.30 -44.66
C THR A 294 37.03 -13.09 -43.73
N GLU A 295 38.13 -12.37 -43.62
CA GLU A 295 38.43 -11.25 -42.74
C GLU A 295 37.64 -9.97 -43.02
N GLN A 296 37.49 -9.20 -41.93
CA GLN A 296 37.52 -7.75 -41.82
C GLN A 296 36.46 -6.89 -42.54
N ALA A 297 35.48 -6.44 -41.76
CA ALA A 297 34.98 -5.08 -41.84
C ALA A 297 34.99 -4.45 -40.43
N ARG A 298 35.84 -3.43 -40.29
CA ARG A 298 35.92 -2.30 -39.35
C ARG A 298 35.06 -2.30 -38.07
N SER A 299 35.78 -1.99 -36.99
CA SER A 299 35.33 -1.65 -35.64
C SER A 299 34.14 -0.69 -35.60
N GLU A 300 33.06 -1.15 -34.98
CA GLU A 300 32.20 -0.30 -34.19
C GLU A 300 32.41 -0.71 -32.74
N GLN A 301 32.82 0.26 -31.94
CA GLN A 301 33.08 0.14 -30.51
C GLN A 301 31.73 -0.12 -29.85
N GLU A 302 31.43 -1.38 -29.48
CA GLU A 302 30.26 -1.68 -28.66
C GLU A 302 30.47 -1.01 -27.30
N ASP A 303 29.74 0.08 -27.08
CA ASP A 303 29.74 0.79 -25.80
C ASP A 303 29.28 -0.17 -24.70
N LEU A 304 30.22 -0.50 -23.80
CA LEU A 304 29.97 -1.32 -22.61
C LEU A 304 28.89 -0.65 -21.75
N TYR A 305 27.68 -1.22 -21.77
CA TYR A 305 26.53 -0.68 -21.03
C TYR A 305 26.57 -1.13 -19.57
N TRP A 306 27.08 -0.26 -18.69
CA TRP A 306 27.16 -0.51 -17.26
C TRP A 306 25.81 -0.26 -16.56
N GLN A 307 25.34 -1.24 -15.79
CA GLN A 307 24.10 -1.17 -15.00
C GLN A 307 24.42 -1.12 -13.50
N TRP A 308 23.71 -0.28 -12.74
CA TRP A 308 23.86 -0.19 -11.28
C TRP A 308 23.12 -1.35 -10.59
N SER A 309 23.81 -2.07 -9.70
CA SER A 309 23.20 -3.09 -8.84
C SER A 309 22.93 -2.50 -7.45
N GLU A 310 21.66 -2.29 -7.09
CA GLU A 310 21.28 -1.82 -5.75
C GLU A 310 21.65 -2.82 -4.65
N THR A 311 21.63 -4.12 -4.96
CA THR A 311 21.98 -5.19 -4.01
C THR A 311 23.48 -5.21 -3.69
N ALA A 312 24.34 -4.93 -4.68
CA ALA A 312 25.79 -4.97 -4.52
C ALA A 312 26.42 -3.59 -4.28
N GLY A 313 25.68 -2.50 -4.53
CA GLY A 313 26.18 -1.13 -4.41
C GLY A 313 27.31 -0.80 -5.38
N GLN A 314 27.37 -1.47 -6.54
CA GLN A 314 28.40 -1.29 -7.56
C GLN A 314 27.82 -1.46 -8.98
N TYR A 315 28.49 -0.91 -9.98
CA TYR A 315 28.15 -1.10 -11.39
C TYR A 315 28.62 -2.48 -11.88
N CYS A 316 27.81 -3.10 -12.72
CA CYS A 316 28.16 -4.34 -13.41
C CYS A 316 27.82 -4.27 -14.90
N HIS A 317 28.54 -5.06 -15.69
CA HIS A 317 28.26 -5.31 -17.09
C HIS A 317 27.90 -6.79 -17.25
N VAL A 318 26.83 -7.08 -18.00
CA VAL A 318 26.44 -8.45 -18.31
C VAL A 318 26.87 -8.75 -19.74
N ASN A 319 27.84 -9.63 -19.88
CA ASN A 319 28.37 -10.03 -21.18
C ASN A 319 27.33 -10.86 -21.97
N PRO A 320 27.44 -10.95 -23.31
CA PRO A 320 26.54 -11.75 -24.13
C PRO A 320 26.46 -13.23 -23.74
N ASP A 321 27.52 -13.76 -23.12
CA ASP A 321 27.60 -15.12 -22.58
C ASP A 321 26.94 -15.28 -21.19
N ARG A 322 26.31 -14.21 -20.68
CA ARG A 322 25.69 -14.07 -19.35
C ARG A 322 26.66 -14.11 -18.18
N SER A 323 27.96 -13.98 -18.40
CA SER A 323 28.90 -13.67 -17.32
C SER A 323 28.71 -12.22 -16.85
N ILE A 324 28.96 -11.98 -15.55
CA ILE A 324 28.83 -10.64 -14.93
C ILE A 324 30.22 -10.16 -14.57
N GLU A 325 30.60 -9.00 -15.09
CA GLU A 325 31.83 -8.30 -14.75
C GLU A 325 31.52 -7.09 -13.88
N TRP A 326 32.26 -6.91 -12.79
CA TRP A 326 32.04 -5.84 -11.81
C TRP A 326 33.07 -4.74 -11.98
N THR A 327 32.68 -3.47 -11.78
CA THR A 327 33.63 -2.36 -11.83
C THR A 327 34.64 -2.44 -10.68
N PRO A 328 35.95 -2.23 -10.91
CA PRO A 328 36.94 -2.11 -9.85
C PRO A 328 36.57 -0.98 -8.88
N SER A 329 36.70 -1.21 -7.56
CA SER A 329 36.17 -0.34 -6.50
C SER A 329 36.77 1.08 -6.38
N THR A 330 37.53 1.54 -7.38
CA THR A 330 38.30 2.79 -7.35
C THR A 330 38.13 3.71 -8.56
N GLN A 331 37.11 3.53 -9.41
CA GLN A 331 36.85 4.47 -10.53
C GLN A 331 35.41 5.01 -10.55
N GLN A 332 35.27 6.33 -10.69
CA GLN A 332 34.02 7.02 -11.03
C GLN A 332 33.55 6.65 -12.46
N PRO A 333 32.24 6.71 -12.74
CA PRO A 333 31.67 6.20 -13.99
C PRO A 333 32.11 7.03 -15.23
N PRO A 334 32.36 6.38 -16.39
CA PRO A 334 32.51 7.10 -17.66
C PRO A 334 31.14 7.58 -18.15
N TYR A 335 31.00 8.89 -18.37
CA TYR A 335 29.80 9.51 -18.96
C TYR A 335 29.67 9.18 -20.47
N PRO A 336 28.45 9.06 -21.02
CA PRO A 336 28.21 9.33 -22.43
C PRO A 336 27.88 10.82 -22.63
N GLU A 337 28.59 11.48 -23.54
CA GLU A 337 28.30 12.83 -24.02
C GLU A 337 26.92 12.87 -24.71
N SER A 338 26.07 13.80 -24.29
CA SER A 338 24.83 14.14 -24.98
C SER A 338 25.14 14.99 -26.22
N GLY A 339 24.98 14.41 -27.41
CA GLY A 339 25.01 15.12 -28.69
C GLY A 339 23.62 15.59 -29.12
N HIS A 340 23.51 16.93 -29.23
CA HIS A 340 22.52 17.78 -29.91
C HIS A 340 21.06 17.85 -29.47
#